data_AF-A0A1B8XUW5-F1
#
_entry.id   AF-A0A1B8XUW5-F1
#
_cell.length_a   1.000
_cell.length_b   1.000
_cell.length_c   1.000
_cell.angle_alpha   90.00
_cell.angle_beta   90.00
_cell.angle_gamma   90.00
#
_symmetry.space_group_name_H-M   'P 1'
#
loop_
_entity.id
_entity.type
_entity.pdbx_description
1 polymer ?
#
loop_
_entity_poly.entity_id
_entity_poly.type
_entity_poly.pdbx_seq_one_letter_code
_entity_poly.pdbx_strand_id
1 'polypeptide(L)'
;LQEFAHFDFAVWRKRYMQWIGQMKSRILDVFRGIDRDQDGRISQREFMDSVLSSRFPTNSLEMNAVANIFDINGDGFIDYYEFVSALHPSRDPLRKCADADQIQDEEIFLFVPQVNRQVAQCNCPKRFQVEQISANRYR
;
A
#
# COMPACT_ATOMS: atom_id res chain seq x y z
N LEU A 1 -28.13 -14.15 13.69
CA LEU A 1 -28.05 -13.31 12.47
C LEU A 1 -27.51 -11.98 12.94
N GLN A 2 -26.22 -11.65 12.90
CA GLN A 2 -25.32 -11.72 11.74
C GLN A 2 -23.88 -11.52 12.26
N GLU A 3 -23.10 -12.60 12.37
CA GLU A 3 -21.68 -12.56 12.77
C GLU A 3 -20.80 -12.13 11.58
N PHE A 4 -20.92 -10.88 11.13
CA PHE A 4 -19.99 -10.26 10.19
C PHE A 4 -19.32 -9.04 10.80
N ALA A 5 -18.93 -9.14 12.07
CA ALA A 5 -18.51 -8.00 12.89
C ALA A 5 -17.00 -7.68 12.83
N HIS A 6 -16.21 -8.27 11.92
CA HIS A 6 -14.80 -7.89 11.84
C HIS A 6 -14.22 -8.08 10.44
N PHE A 7 -14.62 -7.23 9.50
CA PHE A 7 -13.85 -7.06 8.26
C PHE A 7 -12.54 -6.35 8.59
N ASP A 8 -11.43 -7.08 8.59
CA ASP A 8 -10.11 -6.53 8.89
C ASP A 8 -9.36 -6.21 7.59
N PHE A 9 -9.30 -4.92 7.27
CA PHE A 9 -8.66 -4.43 6.06
C PHE A 9 -7.17 -4.76 6.01
N ALA A 10 -6.47 -4.77 7.14
CA ALA A 10 -5.04 -5.06 7.20
C ALA A 10 -4.77 -6.53 6.84
N VAL A 11 -5.60 -7.44 7.33
CA VAL A 11 -5.56 -8.87 6.96
C VAL A 11 -5.85 -9.04 5.47
N TRP A 12 -6.91 -8.41 4.96
CA TRP A 12 -7.27 -8.47 3.55
C TRP A 12 -6.14 -7.98 2.64
N ARG A 13 -5.61 -6.78 2.93
CA ARG A 13 -4.49 -6.16 2.20
C ARG A 13 -3.27 -7.06 2.15
N LYS A 14 -2.90 -7.68 3.28
CA LYS A 14 -1.76 -8.60 3.36
C LYS A 14 -1.93 -9.79 2.43
N ARG A 15 -3.13 -10.40 2.40
CA ARG A 15 -3.44 -11.54 1.52
C ARG A 15 -3.39 -11.12 0.06
N TYR A 16 -3.96 -9.97 -0.28
CA TYR A 16 -3.97 -9.44 -1.64
C TYR A 16 -2.56 -9.11 -2.14
N MET A 17 -1.72 -8.50 -1.31
CA MET A 17 -0.30 -8.22 -1.64
C MET A 17 0.52 -9.50 -1.83
N GLN A 18 0.30 -10.52 -0.99
CA GLN A 18 0.93 -11.83 -1.18
C GLN A 18 0.48 -12.48 -2.49
N TRP A 19 -0.79 -12.39 -2.84
CA TRP A 19 -1.34 -12.93 -4.09
C TRP A 19 -0.74 -12.25 -5.32
N ILE A 20 -0.66 -10.91 -5.32
CA ILE A 20 0.02 -10.15 -6.40
C ILE A 20 1.50 -10.55 -6.51
N GLY A 21 2.19 -10.68 -5.36
CA GLY A 21 3.59 -11.10 -5.31
C GLY A 21 3.82 -12.52 -5.85
N GLN A 22 2.91 -13.46 -5.57
CA GLN A 22 2.95 -14.83 -6.11
C GLN A 22 2.79 -14.86 -7.63
N MET A 23 1.99 -13.95 -8.19
CA MET A 23 1.81 -13.81 -9.64
C MET A 23 2.99 -13.12 -10.34
N LYS A 24 3.99 -12.63 -9.58
CA LYS A 24 5.11 -11.82 -10.09
C LYS A 24 4.65 -10.56 -10.84
N SER A 25 3.41 -10.12 -10.61
CA SER A 25 2.83 -8.94 -11.22
C SER A 25 3.21 -7.69 -10.44
N ARG A 26 3.45 -6.58 -11.13
CA ARG A 26 3.62 -5.29 -10.44
C ARG A 26 2.24 -4.74 -10.12
N ILE A 27 2.14 -3.94 -9.04
CA ILE A 27 0.90 -3.25 -8.66
C ILE A 27 0.34 -2.41 -9.82
N LEU A 28 1.23 -1.77 -10.58
CA LEU A 28 0.87 -1.01 -11.78
C LEU A 28 0.25 -1.88 -12.89
N ASP A 29 0.75 -3.11 -13.08
CA ASP A 29 0.20 -4.02 -14.08
C ASP A 29 -1.19 -4.51 -13.66
N VAL A 30 -1.41 -4.71 -12.35
CA VAL A 30 -2.72 -5.06 -11.80
C VAL A 30 -3.70 -3.89 -11.97
N PHE A 31 -3.30 -2.67 -11.63
CA PHE A 31 -4.13 -1.47 -11.81
C PHE A 31 -4.59 -1.32 -13.27
N ARG A 32 -3.65 -1.41 -14.22
CA ARG A 32 -3.96 -1.34 -15.66
C ARG A 32 -4.77 -2.52 -16.18
N GLY A 33 -4.71 -3.67 -15.51
CA GLY A 33 -5.53 -4.82 -15.85
C GLY A 33 -6.98 -4.69 -15.38
N ILE A 34 -7.22 -3.84 -14.38
CA ILE A 34 -8.54 -3.56 -13.81
C ILE A 34 -9.22 -2.41 -14.57
N ASP A 35 -8.48 -1.34 -14.85
CA ASP A 35 -8.91 -0.17 -15.62
C ASP A 35 -9.20 -0.56 -17.09
N ARG A 36 -10.47 -0.86 -17.40
CA ARG A 36 -10.87 -1.38 -18.72
C ARG A 36 -11.04 -0.27 -19.73
N ASP A 37 -11.55 0.88 -19.30
CA ASP A 37 -11.76 2.03 -20.17
C ASP A 37 -10.55 2.96 -20.30
N GLN A 38 -9.49 2.74 -19.52
CA GLN A 38 -8.22 3.48 -19.55
C GLN A 38 -8.39 4.97 -19.25
N ASP A 39 -9.34 5.34 -18.40
CA ASP A 39 -9.50 6.70 -17.92
C ASP A 39 -8.48 7.06 -16.83
N GLY A 40 -7.70 6.08 -16.36
CA GLY A 40 -6.68 6.25 -15.34
C GLY A 40 -7.23 6.19 -13.91
N ARG A 41 -8.50 5.81 -13.75
CA ARG A 41 -9.17 5.56 -12.48
C ARG A 41 -9.78 4.17 -12.51
N ILE A 42 -10.24 3.69 -11.36
CA ILE A 42 -10.95 2.42 -11.29
C ILE A 42 -12.27 2.67 -10.59
N SER A 43 -13.39 2.44 -11.27
CA SER A 43 -14.68 2.50 -10.59
C SER A 43 -14.82 1.33 -9.60
N GLN A 44 -15.59 1.52 -8.52
CA GLN A 44 -15.83 0.44 -7.54
C GLN A 44 -16.35 -0.85 -8.21
N ARG A 45 -17.14 -0.72 -9.28
CA ARG A 45 -17.68 -1.85 -10.05
C ARG A 45 -16.59 -2.61 -10.79
N GLU A 46 -15.68 -1.91 -11.45
CA GLU A 46 -14.57 -2.53 -12.17
C GLU A 46 -13.58 -3.21 -11.23
N PHE A 47 -13.32 -2.60 -10.07
CA PHE A 47 -12.52 -3.21 -9.02
C PHE A 47 -13.17 -4.53 -8.56
N MET A 48 -14.45 -4.49 -8.20
CA MET A 48 -15.20 -5.69 -7.78
C MET A 48 -15.18 -6.77 -8.87
N ASP A 49 -15.54 -6.43 -10.10
CA ASP A 49 -15.61 -7.38 -11.22
C ASP A 49 -14.25 -8.01 -11.51
N SER A 50 -13.19 -7.21 -11.48
CA SER A 50 -11.83 -7.69 -11.76
C SER A 50 -11.26 -8.55 -10.65
N VAL A 51 -11.53 -8.22 -9.38
CA VAL A 51 -11.07 -9.04 -8.24
C VAL A 51 -11.89 -10.32 -8.12
N LEU A 52 -13.20 -10.29 -8.41
CA LEU A 52 -14.06 -11.49 -8.44
C LEU A 52 -13.75 -12.39 -9.64
N SER A 53 -13.37 -11.80 -10.78
CA SER A 53 -12.87 -12.55 -11.95
C SER A 53 -11.50 -13.15 -11.70
N SER A 54 -10.71 -12.50 -10.83
CA SER A 54 -9.43 -13.01 -10.37
C SER A 54 -9.61 -14.24 -9.47
N ARG A 55 -8.65 -15.16 -9.47
CA ARG A 55 -8.65 -16.34 -8.59
C ARG A 55 -8.31 -16.00 -7.12
N PHE A 56 -8.62 -14.78 -6.69
CA PHE A 56 -8.36 -14.31 -5.34
C PHE A 56 -9.54 -14.72 -4.43
N PRO A 57 -9.30 -15.38 -3.28
CA PRO A 57 -10.38 -15.80 -2.39
C PRO A 57 -10.93 -14.61 -1.61
N THR A 58 -11.97 -13.96 -2.14
CA THR A 58 -12.70 -12.85 -1.51
C THR A 58 -14.19 -12.93 -1.81
N ASN A 59 -15.02 -12.26 -1.00
CA ASN A 59 -16.45 -12.17 -1.21
C ASN A 59 -16.90 -10.77 -1.68
N SER A 60 -18.04 -10.67 -2.37
CA SER A 60 -18.56 -9.40 -2.91
C SER A 60 -18.83 -8.36 -1.81
N LEU A 61 -19.25 -8.81 -0.63
CA LEU A 61 -19.50 -7.94 0.52
C LEU A 61 -18.19 -7.36 1.08
N GLU A 62 -17.13 -8.17 1.16
CA GLU A 62 -15.80 -7.70 1.55
C GLU A 62 -15.25 -6.71 0.53
N MET A 63 -15.47 -6.97 -0.77
CA MET A 63 -15.04 -6.07 -1.83
C MET A 63 -15.71 -4.70 -1.78
N ASN A 64 -16.98 -4.63 -1.39
CA ASN A 64 -17.65 -3.35 -1.23
C ASN A 64 -17.04 -2.54 -0.07
N ALA A 65 -16.74 -3.20 1.06
CA ALA A 65 -16.05 -2.57 2.18
C ALA A 65 -14.62 -2.13 1.79
N VAL A 66 -13.88 -2.97 1.07
CA VAL A 66 -12.54 -2.65 0.56
C VAL A 66 -12.56 -1.46 -0.38
N ALA A 67 -13.46 -1.46 -1.37
CA ALA A 67 -13.56 -0.39 -2.35
C ALA A 67 -13.80 0.97 -1.68
N ASN A 68 -14.66 1.01 -0.65
CA ASN A 68 -14.92 2.21 0.14
C ASN A 68 -13.73 2.65 1.02
N ILE A 69 -12.84 1.73 1.42
CA ILE A 69 -11.62 2.07 2.17
C ILE A 69 -10.52 2.59 1.23
N PHE A 70 -10.50 2.12 -0.01
CA PHE A 70 -9.57 2.59 -1.03
C PHE A 70 -9.93 3.99 -1.53
N ASP A 71 -11.23 4.27 -1.67
CA ASP A 71 -11.79 5.56 -2.05
C ASP A 71 -11.69 6.55 -0.87
N ILE A 72 -10.54 7.23 -0.76
CA ILE A 72 -10.25 8.16 0.37
C ILE A 72 -10.99 9.48 0.17
N ASN A 73 -11.11 9.92 -1.09
CA ASN A 73 -11.76 11.17 -1.45
C ASN A 73 -13.31 11.05 -1.49
N GLY A 74 -13.86 9.84 -1.53
CA GLY A 74 -15.28 9.55 -1.58
C GLY A 74 -15.94 9.86 -2.93
N ASP A 75 -15.16 9.91 -4.02
CA ASP A 75 -15.67 10.27 -5.35
C ASP A 75 -16.28 9.08 -6.12
N GLY A 76 -16.20 7.88 -5.56
CA GLY A 76 -16.71 6.64 -6.15
C GLY A 76 -15.73 5.98 -7.11
N PHE A 77 -14.53 6.53 -7.25
CA PHE A 77 -13.44 6.03 -8.06
C PHE A 77 -12.20 5.80 -7.19
N ILE A 78 -11.29 4.95 -7.66
CA ILE A 78 -10.04 4.66 -6.98
C ILE A 78 -8.94 5.13 -7.93
N ASP A 79 -8.29 6.24 -7.56
CA ASP A 79 -7.14 6.73 -8.29
C ASP A 79 -5.92 5.82 -8.10
N TYR A 80 -4.96 5.88 -9.04
CA TYR A 80 -3.71 5.14 -8.92
C TYR A 80 -2.97 5.44 -7.60
N TYR A 81 -2.99 6.70 -7.15
CA TYR A 81 -2.35 7.10 -5.90
C TYR A 81 -3.03 6.44 -4.69
N GLU A 82 -4.35 6.50 -4.63
CA GLU A 82 -5.14 5.88 -3.56
C GLU A 82 -4.94 4.37 -3.51
N PHE A 83 -4.91 3.71 -4.67
CA PHE A 83 -4.62 2.29 -4.79
C PHE A 83 -3.26 1.91 -4.22
N VAL A 84 -2.21 2.66 -4.57
CA VAL A 84 -0.85 2.38 -4.08
C VAL A 84 -0.71 2.72 -2.58
N SER A 85 -1.28 3.84 -2.12
CA SER A 85 -1.22 4.24 -0.71
C SER A 85 -1.97 3.27 0.19
N ALA A 86 -3.14 2.78 -0.24
CA ALA A 86 -3.91 1.78 0.49
C ALA A 86 -3.16 0.44 0.61
N LEU A 87 -2.52 -0.01 -0.49
CA LEU A 87 -1.79 -1.27 -0.55
C LEU A 87 -0.39 -1.21 0.10
N HIS A 88 0.23 -0.04 0.09
CA HIS A 88 1.57 0.16 0.61
C HIS A 88 1.62 1.42 1.50
N PRO A 89 1.08 1.36 2.73
CA PRO A 89 1.06 2.51 3.63
C PRO A 89 2.48 3.02 3.96
N SER A 90 3.50 2.17 3.85
CA SER A 90 4.91 2.53 4.04
C SER A 90 5.51 3.36 2.89
N ARG A 91 4.76 3.59 1.80
CA ARG A 91 5.16 4.42 0.63
C ARG A 91 4.46 5.76 0.59
N ASP A 92 3.78 6.15 1.66
CA ASP A 92 3.11 7.44 1.72
C ASP A 92 4.05 8.49 2.33
N PRO A 93 4.69 9.37 1.52
CA PRO A 93 5.40 10.53 2.05
C PRO A 93 4.46 11.63 2.57
N LEU A 94 3.13 11.50 2.38
CA LEU A 94 2.11 12.49 2.70
C LEU A 94 1.34 12.20 4.00
N ARG A 95 1.47 11.00 4.58
CA ARG A 95 1.03 10.64 5.94
C ARG A 95 1.92 11.25 7.03
N LYS A 96 2.54 12.39 6.70
CA LYS A 96 3.23 13.30 7.62
C LYS A 96 2.48 14.63 7.81
N CYS A 97 1.27 14.82 7.27
CA CYS A 97 0.66 16.16 7.29
C CYS A 97 -0.80 16.28 7.76
N ALA A 98 -1.49 15.20 8.15
CA ALA A 98 -2.78 15.31 8.82
C ALA A 98 -2.64 14.71 10.22
N ASP A 99 -2.99 15.51 11.22
CA ASP A 99 -2.99 15.18 12.64
C ASP A 99 -1.60 15.18 13.30
N ALA A 100 -1.12 16.41 13.52
CA ALA A 100 -0.25 16.69 14.65
C ALA A 100 -1.05 16.41 15.95
N ASP A 101 -0.40 15.70 16.85
CA ASP A 101 -0.84 15.31 18.21
C ASP A 101 -1.41 13.89 18.31
N GLN A 102 -0.63 13.03 18.97
CA GLN A 102 -0.95 11.67 19.41
C GLN A 102 -0.69 10.52 18.42
N ILE A 103 0.58 10.36 18.02
CA ILE A 103 1.08 9.05 17.59
C ILE A 103 1.45 8.26 18.85
N GLN A 104 0.69 7.20 19.12
CA GLN A 104 1.15 6.10 19.97
C GLN A 104 2.26 5.36 19.21
N ASP A 105 3.43 5.37 19.83
CA ASP A 105 4.62 4.56 19.59
C ASP A 105 4.33 3.14 19.06
N GLU A 106 4.61 2.86 17.78
CA GLU A 106 5.21 1.57 17.34
C GLU A 106 5.45 1.42 15.82
N GLU A 107 5.00 2.36 14.96
CA GLU A 107 5.32 2.30 13.50
C GLU A 107 6.26 3.43 13.00
N ILE A 108 6.93 4.16 13.90
CA ILE A 108 8.05 5.07 13.56
C ILE A 108 9.39 4.31 13.61
N PHE A 109 9.49 3.14 12.98
CA PHE A 109 10.78 2.42 12.90
C PHE A 109 11.21 2.02 11.48
N LEU A 110 10.42 2.28 10.44
CA LEU A 110 10.76 1.87 9.08
C LEU A 110 11.31 2.98 8.17
N PHE A 111 11.52 4.19 8.70
CA PHE A 111 12.21 5.27 7.99
C PHE A 111 13.65 5.48 8.46
N VAL A 112 14.36 4.40 8.79
CA VAL A 112 15.82 4.45 8.77
C VAL A 112 16.23 4.61 7.30
N PRO A 113 16.89 5.71 6.90
CA PRO A 113 17.29 5.91 5.51
C PRO A 113 18.05 4.68 5.01
N GLN A 114 17.63 4.13 3.86
CA GLN A 114 18.16 2.90 3.24
C GLN A 114 19.70 2.85 3.22
N VAL A 115 20.35 4.01 3.18
CA VAL A 115 21.80 4.20 3.25
C VAL A 115 22.41 3.55 4.49
N ASN A 116 21.85 3.76 5.69
CA ASN A 116 22.38 3.17 6.93
C ASN A 116 22.23 1.64 6.94
N ARG A 117 21.14 1.11 6.39
CA ARG A 117 20.93 -0.34 6.27
C ARG A 117 21.93 -0.97 5.30
N GLN A 118 22.19 -0.33 4.16
CA GLN A 118 23.15 -0.83 3.17
C GLN A 118 24.60 -0.79 3.71
N VAL A 119 24.96 0.25 4.47
CA VAL A 119 26.27 0.37 5.13
C VAL A 119 26.40 -0.66 6.25
N ALA A 120 25.34 -0.91 7.03
CA ALA A 120 25.35 -1.94 8.08
C ALA A 120 25.47 -3.37 7.54
N GLN A 121 25.05 -3.61 6.30
CA GLN A 121 25.17 -4.89 5.60
C GLN A 121 26.49 -5.04 4.83
N CYS A 122 27.32 -4.00 4.77
CA CYS A 122 28.63 -4.11 4.16
C CYS A 122 29.60 -4.87 5.05
N ASN A 123 30.17 -5.95 4.53
CA ASN A 123 31.16 -6.79 5.23
C ASN A 123 32.59 -6.21 5.14
N CYS A 124 32.71 -4.89 4.89
CA CYS A 124 34.00 -4.23 4.73
C CYS A 124 34.74 -4.16 6.08
N PRO A 125 36.07 -4.40 6.11
CA PRO A 125 36.85 -4.44 7.35
C PRO A 125 36.92 -3.08 8.07
N LYS A 126 36.64 -1.98 7.36
CA LYS A 126 36.41 -0.65 7.94
C LYS A 126 34.98 -0.23 7.62
N ARG A 127 34.15 -0.03 8.65
CA ARG A 127 32.79 0.50 8.50
C ARG A 127 32.89 1.96 8.11
N PHE A 128 32.30 2.33 6.97
CA PHE A 128 32.18 3.72 6.55
C PHE A 128 31.18 4.41 7.48
N GLN A 129 31.58 5.52 8.11
CA GLN A 129 30.68 6.37 8.87
C GLN A 129 29.94 7.24 7.86
N VAL A 130 28.63 7.08 7.77
CA VAL A 130 27.80 7.87 6.87
C VAL A 130 26.99 8.88 7.68
N GLU A 131 27.23 10.16 7.43
CA GLU A 131 26.54 11.29 8.03
C GLU A 131 25.59 11.93 7.02
N GLN A 132 24.33 12.14 7.38
CA GLN A 132 23.38 12.82 6.51
C GLN A 132 23.60 14.33 6.56
N ILE A 133 23.98 14.94 5.44
CA ILE A 133 24.18 16.39 5.33
C ILE A 133 22.87 17.10 4.90
N SER A 134 22.02 16.43 4.12
CA SER A 134 20.72 16.96 3.72
C SER A 134 19.71 15.88 3.34
N ALA A 135 18.46 16.27 3.06
CA ALA A 135 17.34 15.37 2.73
C ALA A 135 17.68 14.32 1.65
N ASN A 136 18.63 14.63 0.75
CA ASN A 136 19.08 13.73 -0.32
C ASN A 136 20.61 13.64 -0.45
N ARG A 137 21.40 14.05 0.55
CA ARG A 137 22.87 14.04 0.50
C ARG A 137 23.47 13.48 1.78
N TYR A 138 24.43 12.56 1.63
CA TYR A 138 25.15 11.88 2.71
C TYR A 138 26.67 12.01 2.48
N ARG A 139 27.46 12.00 3.55
CA ARG A 139 28.94 12.07 3.54
C ARG A 139 29.53 10.90 4.29
#